data_AF-A0A8J7PV61-F1
#
_entry.id   AF-A0A8J7PV61-F1
#
_cell.length_a   1.000
_cell.length_b   1.000
_cell.length_c   1.000
_cell.angle_alpha   90.00
_cell.angle_beta   90.00
_cell.angle_gamma   90.00
#
_symmetry.space_group_name_H-M   'P 1'
#
loop_
_entity.id
_entity.type
_entity.pdbx_description
1 polymer ?
#
loop_
_entity_poly.entity_id
_entity_poly.type
_entity_poly.pdbx_seq_one_letter_code
_entity_poly.pdbx_strand_id
1 'polypeptide(L)'
;MPRTRRRCPPADDDLVRTLPPKDAAERIGRPVAAVYHRRHKLEAAARKRAWTPAEDALLMRFPPEVAAERLGRTLDAVMTRLWRLGLMHRA
;
A
#
# COMPACT_ATOMS: atom_id res chain seq x y z
N MET A 1 -8.83 -1.32 -33.66
CA MET A 1 -8.20 -2.41 -32.86
C MET A 1 -8.75 -2.39 -31.43
N PRO A 2 -9.41 -3.44 -30.92
CA PRO A 2 -10.02 -3.39 -29.59
C PRO A 2 -8.93 -3.55 -28.53
N ARG A 3 -8.50 -2.44 -27.92
CA ARG A 3 -7.49 -2.43 -26.85
C ARG A 3 -8.16 -2.85 -25.54
N THR A 4 -8.35 -4.16 -25.42
CA THR A 4 -9.06 -4.80 -24.29
C THR A 4 -8.53 -4.30 -22.94
N ARG A 5 -9.45 -3.90 -22.05
CA ARG A 5 -9.21 -3.51 -20.65
C ARG A 5 -8.72 -4.69 -19.79
N ARG A 6 -7.73 -5.47 -20.24
CA ARG A 6 -7.17 -6.55 -19.41
C ARG A 6 -6.41 -5.95 -18.24
N ARG A 7 -6.67 -6.53 -17.07
CA ARG A 7 -6.00 -6.24 -15.80
C ARG A 7 -4.49 -6.31 -16.00
N CYS A 8 -3.73 -5.30 -15.55
CA CYS A 8 -2.26 -5.36 -15.58
C CYS A 8 -1.79 -6.60 -14.79
N PRO A 9 -1.09 -7.54 -15.44
CA PRO A 9 -0.40 -8.63 -14.78
C PRO A 9 0.63 -8.12 -13.75
N PRO A 10 0.88 -8.86 -12.66
CA PRO A 10 1.90 -8.49 -11.67
C PRO A 10 3.33 -8.44 -12.25
N ALA A 11 3.61 -9.13 -13.36
CA ALA A 11 4.90 -9.06 -14.05
C ALA A 11 5.19 -7.66 -14.65
N ASP A 12 4.15 -6.87 -14.94
CA ASP A 12 4.30 -5.51 -15.46
C ASP A 12 4.53 -4.46 -14.36
N ASP A 13 4.39 -4.82 -13.08
CA ASP A 13 4.56 -3.89 -11.96
C ASP A 13 6.00 -3.44 -11.78
N ASP A 14 6.98 -4.27 -12.19
CA ASP A 14 8.39 -3.90 -12.15
C ASP A 14 8.68 -2.81 -13.19
N LEU A 15 8.26 -3.03 -14.43
CA LEU A 15 8.39 -2.05 -15.52
C LEU A 15 7.68 -0.73 -15.21
N VAL A 16 6.50 -0.80 -14.58
CA VAL A 16 5.76 0.39 -14.11
C VAL A 16 6.54 1.14 -13.03
N ARG A 17 7.41 0.48 -12.25
CA ARG A 17 8.26 1.13 -11.23
C ARG A 17 9.55 1.69 -11.84
N THR A 18 10.27 0.89 -12.62
CA THR A 18 11.61 1.22 -13.13
C THR A 18 11.61 2.13 -14.35
N LEU A 19 10.68 1.98 -15.29
CA LEU A 19 10.71 2.73 -16.56
C LEU A 19 9.93 4.06 -16.50
N PRO A 20 10.25 5.01 -17.39
CA PRO A 20 9.39 6.15 -17.63
C PRO A 20 7.98 5.70 -18.06
N PRO A 21 6.91 6.46 -17.74
CA PRO A 21 5.53 6.05 -18.02
C PRO A 21 5.24 5.75 -19.50
N LYS A 22 5.95 6.44 -20.41
CA LYS A 22 5.82 6.27 -21.86
C LYS A 22 6.46 4.96 -22.33
N ASP A 23 7.70 4.69 -21.94
CA ASP A 23 8.40 3.44 -22.29
C ASP A 23 7.73 2.22 -21.65
N ALA A 24 7.26 2.35 -20.41
CA ALA A 24 6.43 1.32 -19.76
C ALA A 24 5.14 1.09 -20.55
N ALA A 25 4.44 2.15 -20.97
CA ALA A 25 3.22 2.03 -21.76
C ALA A 25 3.45 1.31 -23.10
N GLU A 26 4.55 1.61 -23.80
CA GLU A 26 4.91 0.96 -25.07
C GLU A 26 5.30 -0.50 -24.88
N ARG A 27 6.13 -0.82 -23.87
CA ARG A 27 6.54 -2.19 -23.52
C ARG A 27 5.36 -3.07 -23.11
N ILE A 28 4.44 -2.53 -22.32
CA ILE A 28 3.27 -3.25 -21.79
C ILE A 28 2.10 -3.23 -22.81
N GLY A 29 2.20 -2.43 -23.88
CA GLY A 29 1.14 -2.25 -24.88
C GLY A 29 -0.10 -1.54 -24.33
N ARG A 30 0.05 -0.72 -23.28
CA ARG A 30 -1.03 -0.04 -22.53
C ARG A 30 -1.02 1.46 -22.77
N PRO A 31 -2.14 2.16 -22.54
CA PRO A 31 -2.12 3.62 -22.52
C PRO A 31 -1.37 4.12 -21.29
N VAL A 32 -0.65 5.24 -21.43
CA VAL A 32 0.11 5.90 -20.36
C VAL A 32 -0.75 6.16 -19.11
N ALA A 33 -2.03 6.52 -19.29
CA ALA A 33 -2.96 6.70 -18.18
C ALA A 33 -3.15 5.45 -17.29
N ALA A 34 -3.10 4.24 -17.89
CA ALA A 34 -3.18 3.00 -17.13
C ALA A 34 -1.91 2.74 -16.31
N VAL A 35 -0.75 3.14 -16.83
CA VAL A 35 0.55 3.08 -16.13
C VAL A 35 0.55 4.04 -14.94
N TYR A 36 0.07 5.27 -15.10
CA TYR A 36 -0.07 6.22 -13.99
C TYR A 36 -1.01 5.71 -12.90
N HIS A 37 -2.18 5.20 -13.28
CA HIS A 37 -3.13 4.63 -12.32
C HIS A 37 -2.52 3.40 -11.60
N ARG A 38 -1.73 2.59 -12.30
CA ARG A 38 -1.03 1.46 -11.69
C ARG A 38 0.08 1.92 -10.73
N ARG A 39 0.89 2.91 -11.11
CA ARG A 39 1.88 3.55 -10.21
C ARG A 39 1.22 4.04 -8.93
N HIS A 40 0.16 4.82 -9.04
CA HIS A 40 -0.54 5.34 -7.87
C HIS A 40 -1.08 4.21 -6.98
N LYS A 41 -1.56 3.10 -7.56
CA LYS A 41 -1.94 1.91 -6.78
C LYS A 41 -0.77 1.21 -6.13
N LEU A 42 0.37 1.08 -6.80
CA LEU A 42 1.58 0.47 -6.25
C LEU A 42 2.18 1.34 -5.15
N GLU A 43 2.17 2.65 -5.30
CA GLU A 43 2.58 3.61 -4.26
C GLU A 43 1.60 3.60 -3.07
N ALA A 44 0.29 3.57 -3.33
CA ALA A 44 -0.71 3.41 -2.28
C ALA A 44 -0.58 2.06 -1.57
N ALA A 45 -0.27 0.99 -2.29
CA ALA A 45 0.00 -0.33 -1.70
C ALA A 45 1.30 -0.35 -0.89
N ALA A 46 2.35 0.33 -1.36
CA ALA A 46 3.60 0.51 -0.61
C ALA A 46 3.37 1.34 0.67
N ARG A 47 2.49 2.35 0.61
CA ARG A 47 2.05 3.14 1.77
C ARG A 47 1.17 2.32 2.72
N LYS A 48 0.45 1.32 2.23
CA LYS A 48 -0.22 0.29 3.05
C LYS A 48 0.83 -0.69 3.59
N ARG A 49 1.76 -0.17 4.39
CA ARG A 49 2.77 -0.96 5.10
C ARG A 49 2.04 -1.96 5.99
N ALA A 50 2.19 -3.24 5.69
CA ALA A 50 1.58 -4.30 6.48
C ALA A 50 2.10 -4.23 7.93
N TRP A 51 1.21 -4.47 8.89
CA TRP A 51 1.58 -4.57 10.29
C TRP A 51 2.45 -5.81 10.49
N THR A 52 3.63 -5.62 11.06
CA THR A 52 4.52 -6.74 11.42
C THR A 52 4.26 -7.19 12.86
N PRO A 53 4.56 -8.45 13.20
CA PRO A 53 4.40 -8.94 14.57
C PRO A 53 5.19 -8.12 15.60
N ALA A 54 6.34 -7.56 15.20
CA ALA A 54 7.14 -6.67 16.05
C ALA A 54 6.41 -5.34 16.33
N GLU A 55 5.66 -4.82 15.35
CA GLU A 55 4.81 -3.63 15.55
C GLU A 55 3.62 -3.96 16.44
N ASP A 56 3.01 -5.14 16.30
CA ASP A 56 1.93 -5.58 17.20
C ASP A 56 2.41 -5.75 18.65
N ALA A 57 3.63 -6.25 18.85
CA ALA A 57 4.25 -6.33 20.18
C ALA A 57 4.49 -4.92 20.79
N LEU A 58 4.82 -3.93 19.96
CA LEU A 58 4.92 -2.53 20.39
C LEU A 58 3.53 -1.97 20.79
N LEU A 59 2.47 -2.32 20.05
CA LEU A 59 1.09 -1.95 20.38
C LEU A 59 0.60 -2.58 21.70
N MET A 60 1.06 -3.79 22.02
CA MET A 60 0.74 -4.45 23.30
C MET A 60 1.49 -3.84 24.49
N ARG A 61 2.67 -3.24 24.22
CA ARG A 61 3.57 -2.74 25.27
C ARG A 61 3.41 -1.25 25.56
N PHE A 62 2.96 -0.46 24.58
CA PHE A 62 2.85 0.98 24.68
C PHE A 62 1.44 1.47 24.36
N PRO A 63 0.98 2.58 24.97
CA PRO A 63 -0.27 3.21 24.60
C PRO A 63 -0.26 3.66 23.13
N PRO A 64 -1.44 3.76 22.48
CA PRO A 64 -1.57 3.99 21.05
C PRO A 64 -0.86 5.27 20.56
N GLU A 65 -0.82 6.31 21.39
CA GLU A 65 -0.15 7.59 21.11
C GLU A 65 1.36 7.43 20.99
N VAL A 66 1.97 6.78 21.98
CA VAL A 66 3.41 6.53 21.99
C VAL A 66 3.80 5.54 20.89
N ALA A 67 2.95 4.55 20.63
CA ALA A 67 3.18 3.61 19.54
C ALA A 67 3.05 4.28 18.17
N ALA A 68 2.11 5.21 17.97
CA ALA A 68 1.97 5.98 16.73
C ALA A 68 3.23 6.79 16.42
N GLU A 69 3.76 7.49 17.41
CA GLU A 69 4.99 8.27 17.28
C GLU A 69 6.19 7.37 16.96
N ARG A 70 6.37 6.27 17.70
CA ARG A 70 7.49 5.33 17.51
C ARG A 70 7.44 4.58 16.17
N LEU A 71 6.24 4.28 15.68
CA LEU A 71 6.05 3.57 14.41
C LEU A 71 5.97 4.52 13.21
N GLY A 72 5.93 5.84 13.44
CA GLY A 72 5.69 6.82 12.39
C GLY A 72 4.36 6.59 11.67
N ARG A 73 3.36 6.05 12.38
CA ARG A 73 2.01 5.77 11.85
C ARG A 73 1.00 6.74 12.46
N THR A 74 -0.10 6.94 11.76
CA THR A 74 -1.20 7.74 12.29
C THR A 74 -1.86 7.03 13.47
N LEU A 75 -2.35 7.80 14.44
CA LEU A 75 -3.14 7.31 15.57
C LEU A 75 -4.33 6.45 15.10
N ASP A 76 -5.03 6.89 14.05
CA ASP A 76 -6.16 6.16 13.47
C ASP A 76 -5.76 4.76 12.95
N ALA A 77 -4.59 4.64 12.32
CA ALA A 77 -4.10 3.35 11.84
C ALA A 77 -3.75 2.42 13.02
N VAL A 78 -3.18 2.96 14.10
CA VAL A 78 -2.88 2.24 15.33
C VAL A 78 -4.16 1.77 16.01
N MET A 79 -5.16 2.66 16.19
CA MET A 79 -6.46 2.30 16.79
C MET A 79 -7.19 1.23 15.97
N THR A 80 -7.20 1.37 14.64
CA THR A 80 -7.76 0.36 13.75
C THR A 80 -7.06 -0.99 13.91
N ARG A 81 -5.74 -1.00 14.10
CA ARG A 81 -4.98 -2.23 14.33
C ARG A 81 -5.31 -2.84 15.70
N LEU A 82 -5.34 -2.04 16.75
CA LEU A 82 -5.71 -2.48 18.10
C LEU A 82 -7.11 -3.10 18.15
N TRP A 83 -8.06 -2.50 17.44
CA TRP A 83 -9.41 -3.07 17.29
C TRP A 83 -9.37 -4.42 16.56
N ARG A 84 -8.60 -4.55 15.48
CA ARG A 84 -8.41 -5.84 14.78
C ARG A 84 -7.68 -6.89 15.61
N LEU A 85 -6.85 -6.49 16.57
CA LEU A 85 -6.20 -7.38 17.52
C LEU A 85 -7.09 -7.72 18.73
N GLY A 86 -8.27 -7.10 18.85
CA GLY A 86 -9.16 -7.27 20.00
C GLY A 86 -8.64 -6.63 21.30
N LEU A 87 -7.58 -5.80 21.21
CA LEU A 87 -6.97 -5.14 22.36
C LEU A 87 -7.71 -3.85 22.76
N MET A 88 -8.61 -3.37 21.90
CA MET A 88 -9.42 -2.18 22.15
C MET A 88 -10.85 -2.45 21.71
N HIS A 89 -11.77 -2.45 22.67
CA HIS A 89 -13.21 -2.50 22.41
C HIS A 89 -13.72 -1.07 22.23
N ARG A 90 -14.55 -0.86 21.21
CA ARG A 90 -15.27 0.40 21.06
C ARG A 90 -16.38 0.40 22.11
N ALA A 91 -16.39 1.39 23.00
CA ALA A 91 -17.53 1.68 23.85
C ALA A 91 -18.70 2.18 23.01
#